data_AF-A0A8J3SZB5-F1
#
_entry.id   AF-A0A8J3SZB5-F1
#
_cell.length_a   1.000
_cell.length_b   1.000
_cell.length_c   1.000
_cell.angle_alpha   90.00
_cell.angle_beta   90.00
_cell.angle_gamma   90.00
#
_symmetry.space_group_name_H-M   'P 1'
#
loop_
_entity.id
_entity.type
_entity.pdbx_description
1 polymer ?
#
loop_
_entity_poly.entity_id
_entity_poly.type
_entity_poly.pdbx_seq_one_letter_code
_entity_poly.pdbx_strand_id
1 'polypeptide(L)'
;MNPHSEAGSRLTALGTQLLEVHIWLREMLEDLQDGIDDYFDGKGLPPRDLRAHCISFCTALTRHHTGEDRGAFPLIAEEFPELRKVLSDLRADHSQLDWILGNLQKLLDSLPEKPDPATAAKVREEVDALSAIMQTHFIYEEKKLISVLNSMDVPEWRENRPDFLLIDDED
;
A
#
# COMPACT_ATOMS: atom_id res chain seq x y z
N MET A 1 45.92 5.85 4.48
CA MET A 1 44.73 5.13 3.97
C MET A 1 43.91 4.76 5.19
N ASN A 2 42.75 5.40 5.36
CA ASN A 2 41.91 5.27 6.55
C ASN A 2 40.75 4.31 6.20
N PRO A 3 40.55 3.17 6.91
CA PRO A 3 39.59 2.14 6.51
C PRO A 3 38.14 2.42 6.95
N HIS A 4 37.82 3.64 7.42
CA HIS A 4 36.49 3.97 7.95
C HIS A 4 35.51 4.55 6.93
N SER A 5 35.65 4.22 5.64
CA SER A 5 34.77 4.72 4.56
C SER A 5 33.96 3.65 3.81
N GLU A 6 33.90 2.41 4.31
CA GLU A 6 32.99 1.40 3.74
C GLU A 6 31.66 1.23 4.51
N ALA A 7 31.59 1.72 5.75
CA ALA A 7 30.39 1.61 6.58
C ALA A 7 29.33 2.71 6.34
N GLY A 8 29.64 3.71 5.50
CA GLY A 8 28.81 4.91 5.28
C GLY A 8 28.03 4.95 3.96
N SER A 9 27.97 3.84 3.19
CA SER A 9 27.36 3.83 1.86
C SER A 9 26.53 2.57 1.57
N ARG A 10 25.73 2.11 2.55
CA ARG A 10 24.36 1.78 2.15
C ARG A 10 23.72 3.13 1.90
N LEU A 11 23.81 3.64 0.66
CA LEU A 11 22.86 4.66 0.22
C LEU A 11 21.50 4.08 0.60
N THR A 12 20.81 4.68 1.58
CA THR A 12 19.45 4.26 1.91
C THR A 12 18.63 4.63 0.70
N ALA A 13 18.44 3.68 -0.21
CA ALA A 13 17.61 3.87 -1.38
C ALA A 13 16.14 3.78 -0.95
N LEU A 14 15.69 4.77 -0.16
CA LEU A 14 14.34 4.84 0.40
C LEU A 14 13.28 4.76 -0.70
N GLY A 15 13.55 5.37 -1.86
CA GLY A 15 12.69 5.25 -3.02
C GLY A 15 12.66 3.84 -3.63
N THR A 16 13.75 3.08 -3.53
CA THR A 16 13.74 1.65 -3.91
C THR A 16 12.91 0.82 -2.93
N GLN A 17 13.02 1.10 -1.63
CA GLN A 17 12.20 0.40 -0.62
C GLN A 17 10.71 0.74 -0.76
N LEU A 18 10.37 1.98 -1.11
CA LEU A 18 9.00 2.36 -1.44
C LEU A 18 8.47 1.51 -2.60
N LEU A 19 9.27 1.39 -3.67
CA LEU A 19 8.91 0.56 -4.83
C LEU A 19 8.73 -0.91 -4.45
N GLU A 20 9.55 -1.46 -3.54
CA GLU A 20 9.41 -2.84 -3.04
C GLU A 20 8.08 -3.04 -2.30
N VAL A 21 7.71 -2.12 -1.40
CA VAL A 21 6.43 -2.17 -0.67
C VAL A 21 5.25 -2.07 -1.64
N HIS A 22 5.37 -1.20 -2.64
CA HIS A 22 4.39 -1.01 -3.70
C HIS A 22 4.17 -2.27 -4.53
N ILE A 23 5.24 -2.97 -4.91
CA ILE A 23 5.16 -4.25 -5.63
C ILE A 23 4.43 -5.28 -4.76
N TRP A 24 4.85 -5.41 -3.50
CA TRP A 24 4.22 -6.33 -2.55
C TRP A 24 2.72 -6.04 -2.35
N LEU A 25 2.33 -4.77 -2.18
CA LEU A 25 0.91 -4.39 -2.04
C LEU A 25 0.08 -4.69 -3.29
N ARG A 26 0.69 -4.63 -4.49
CA ARG A 26 0.02 -5.05 -5.73
C ARG A 26 -0.19 -6.55 -5.74
N GLU A 27 0.81 -7.32 -5.38
CA GLU A 27 0.72 -8.79 -5.30
C GLU A 27 -0.36 -9.22 -4.30
N MET A 28 -0.41 -8.59 -3.11
CA MET A 28 -1.48 -8.85 -2.14
C MET A 28 -2.88 -8.54 -2.68
N LEU A 29 -3.03 -7.47 -3.47
CA LEU A 29 -4.32 -7.11 -4.06
C LEU A 29 -4.71 -8.11 -5.16
N GLU A 30 -3.76 -8.51 -6.00
CA GLU A 30 -3.97 -9.53 -7.04
C GLU A 30 -4.40 -10.86 -6.41
N ASP A 31 -3.73 -11.32 -5.35
CA ASP A 31 -4.12 -12.52 -4.59
C ASP A 31 -5.54 -12.42 -3.99
N LEU A 32 -5.92 -11.23 -3.52
CA LEU A 32 -7.27 -10.98 -3.01
C LEU A 32 -8.31 -11.03 -4.14
N GLN A 33 -8.01 -10.44 -5.30
CA GLN A 33 -8.87 -10.49 -6.49
C GLN A 33 -9.09 -11.92 -6.96
N ASP A 34 -8.01 -12.69 -7.10
CA ASP A 34 -8.08 -14.10 -7.50
C ASP A 34 -8.87 -14.94 -6.49
N GLY A 35 -8.66 -14.72 -5.18
CA GLY A 35 -9.42 -15.39 -4.13
C GLY A 35 -10.92 -15.08 -4.17
N ILE A 36 -11.29 -13.82 -4.44
CA ILE A 36 -12.68 -13.38 -4.61
C ILE A 36 -13.31 -14.11 -5.81
N ASP A 37 -12.62 -14.15 -6.94
CA ASP A 37 -13.12 -14.80 -8.15
C ASP A 37 -13.29 -16.30 -7.97
N ASP A 38 -12.30 -16.96 -7.37
CA ASP A 38 -12.37 -18.38 -7.07
C ASP A 38 -13.54 -18.73 -6.12
N TYR A 39 -13.81 -17.89 -5.12
CA TYR A 39 -14.97 -18.06 -4.24
C TYR A 39 -16.27 -17.98 -5.02
N PHE A 40 -16.44 -16.98 -5.89
CA PHE A 40 -17.67 -16.83 -6.69
C PHE A 40 -17.84 -17.93 -7.74
N ASP A 41 -16.74 -18.52 -8.21
CA ASP A 41 -16.74 -19.72 -9.07
C ASP A 41 -17.00 -21.02 -8.30
N GLY A 42 -17.11 -20.97 -6.97
CA GLY A 42 -17.38 -22.12 -6.11
C GLY A 42 -16.20 -23.07 -5.90
N LYS A 43 -14.98 -22.61 -6.19
CA LYS A 43 -13.71 -23.36 -6.07
C LYS A 43 -12.73 -22.76 -5.06
N GLY A 44 -13.04 -21.59 -4.52
CA GLY A 44 -12.14 -20.81 -3.68
C GLY A 44 -12.26 -21.06 -2.19
N LEU A 45 -11.57 -20.19 -1.45
CA LEU A 45 -11.54 -20.18 0.00
C LEU A 45 -12.93 -19.94 0.60
N PRO A 46 -13.20 -20.46 1.81
CA PRO A 46 -14.43 -20.11 2.52
C PRO A 46 -14.44 -18.60 2.83
N PRO A 47 -15.63 -17.96 2.96
CA PRO A 47 -15.76 -16.53 3.23
C PRO A 47 -14.90 -16.02 4.40
N ARG A 48 -14.71 -16.84 5.44
CA ARG A 48 -13.86 -16.50 6.58
C ARG A 48 -12.41 -16.20 6.19
N ASP A 49 -11.85 -17.00 5.29
CA ASP A 49 -10.43 -16.89 4.93
C ASP A 49 -10.22 -15.73 3.94
N LEU A 50 -11.17 -15.48 3.04
CA LEU A 50 -11.18 -14.26 2.23
C LEU A 50 -11.25 -12.98 3.07
N ARG A 51 -12.07 -13.00 4.13
CA ARG A 51 -12.11 -11.88 5.09
C ARG A 51 -10.77 -11.67 5.78
N ALA A 52 -10.09 -12.75 6.17
CA ALA A 52 -8.75 -12.65 6.74
C ALA A 52 -7.74 -12.05 5.76
N HIS A 53 -7.74 -12.49 4.49
CA HIS A 53 -6.87 -11.93 3.46
C HIS A 53 -7.13 -10.43 3.24
N CYS A 54 -8.41 -10.03 3.16
CA CYS A 54 -8.79 -8.62 3.05
C CYS A 54 -8.32 -7.81 4.26
N ILE A 55 -8.47 -8.32 5.48
CA ILE A 55 -8.01 -7.64 6.70
C ILE A 55 -6.50 -7.45 6.68
N SER A 56 -5.74 -8.47 6.30
CA SER A 56 -4.27 -8.37 6.19
C SER A 56 -3.87 -7.31 5.18
N PHE A 57 -4.42 -7.35 3.97
CA PHE A 57 -4.16 -6.36 2.93
C PHE A 57 -4.58 -4.93 3.36
N CYS A 58 -5.78 -4.76 3.91
CA CYS A 58 -6.25 -3.45 4.39
C CYS A 58 -5.35 -2.90 5.49
N THR A 59 -4.90 -3.75 6.42
CA THR A 59 -4.01 -3.35 7.51
C THR A 59 -2.66 -2.90 6.97
N ALA A 60 -2.08 -3.66 6.04
CA ALA A 60 -0.81 -3.33 5.39
C ALA A 60 -0.88 -1.99 4.64
N LEU A 61 -1.91 -1.82 3.80
CA LEU A 61 -2.10 -0.60 3.01
C LEU A 61 -2.36 0.62 3.89
N THR A 62 -3.20 0.49 4.92
CA THR A 62 -3.44 1.58 5.88
C THR A 62 -2.17 1.94 6.65
N ARG A 63 -1.37 0.96 7.11
CA ARG A 63 -0.08 1.23 7.76
C ARG A 63 0.85 2.00 6.83
N HIS A 64 0.92 1.58 5.57
CA HIS A 64 1.74 2.21 4.55
C HIS A 64 1.35 3.70 4.35
N HIS A 65 0.11 3.98 3.95
CA HIS A 65 -0.34 5.34 3.69
C HIS A 65 -0.30 6.25 4.94
N THR A 66 -0.67 5.72 6.12
CA THR A 66 -0.61 6.53 7.35
C THR A 66 0.82 6.84 7.77
N GLY A 67 1.77 5.93 7.51
CA GLY A 67 3.20 6.17 7.69
C GLY A 67 3.72 7.28 6.77
N GLU A 68 3.22 7.37 5.54
CA GLU A 68 3.57 8.44 4.62
C GLU A 68 2.97 9.77 5.06
N ASP A 69 1.67 9.80 5.32
CA ASP A 69 0.92 11.00 5.67
C ASP A 69 1.47 11.71 6.90
N ARG A 70 1.84 10.92 7.91
CA ARG A 70 2.25 11.37 9.24
C ARG A 70 3.77 11.38 9.44
N GLY A 71 4.51 10.60 8.65
CA GLY A 71 5.96 10.45 8.75
C GLY A 71 6.68 11.10 7.58
N ALA A 72 6.58 10.50 6.38
CA ALA A 72 7.39 10.91 5.23
C ALA A 72 7.00 12.27 4.66
N PHE A 73 5.72 12.50 4.41
CA PHE A 73 5.25 13.69 3.71
C PHE A 73 5.54 15.02 4.45
N PRO A 74 5.44 15.11 5.80
CA PRO A 74 5.88 16.32 6.51
C PRO A 74 7.36 16.65 6.26
N LEU A 75 8.25 15.66 6.36
CA LEU A 75 9.70 15.86 6.14
C LEU A 75 9.99 16.26 4.69
N ILE A 76 9.33 15.61 3.71
CA ILE A 76 9.45 15.99 2.30
C ILE A 76 8.96 17.43 2.09
N ALA A 77 7.87 17.86 2.73
CA ALA A 77 7.33 19.21 2.58
C ALA A 77 8.19 20.32 3.21
N GLU A 78 9.04 19.96 4.17
CA GLU A 78 10.04 20.84 4.80
C GLU A 78 11.26 21.01 3.88
N GLU A 79 11.82 19.91 3.37
CA GLU A 79 13.01 19.94 2.50
C GLU A 79 12.71 20.36 1.06
N PHE A 80 11.53 19.99 0.53
CA PHE A 80 11.09 20.22 -0.85
C PHE A 80 9.73 20.94 -0.91
N PRO A 81 9.66 22.25 -0.56
CA PRO A 81 8.41 23.02 -0.51
C PRO A 81 7.58 23.01 -1.78
N GLU A 82 8.20 22.85 -2.95
CA GLU A 82 7.56 22.76 -4.25
C GLU A 82 6.69 21.50 -4.42
N LEU A 83 6.93 20.47 -3.63
CA LEU A 83 6.16 19.22 -3.66
C LEU A 83 4.88 19.27 -2.83
N ARG A 84 4.61 20.34 -2.07
CA ARG A 84 3.41 20.43 -1.22
C ARG A 84 2.10 20.14 -1.95
N LYS A 85 1.97 20.56 -3.21
CA LYS A 85 0.80 20.22 -4.01
C LYS A 85 0.73 18.71 -4.29
N VAL A 86 1.84 18.11 -4.70
CA VAL A 86 1.94 16.65 -4.95
C VAL A 86 1.53 15.87 -3.70
N LEU A 87 2.08 16.22 -2.54
CA LEU A 87 1.78 15.58 -1.27
C LEU A 87 0.33 15.81 -0.79
N SER A 88 -0.30 16.91 -1.22
CA SER A 88 -1.72 17.16 -0.97
C SER A 88 -2.61 16.32 -1.88
N ASP A 89 -2.20 16.12 -3.14
CA ASP A 89 -2.92 15.27 -4.08
C ASP A 89 -2.85 13.80 -3.62
N LEU A 90 -1.68 13.32 -3.19
CA LEU A 90 -1.50 11.95 -2.64
C LEU A 90 -2.35 11.69 -1.40
N ARG A 91 -2.43 12.64 -0.46
CA ARG A 91 -3.34 12.55 0.71
C ARG A 91 -4.82 12.44 0.32
N ALA A 92 -5.21 13.09 -0.77
CA ALA A 92 -6.58 12.99 -1.27
C ALA A 92 -6.84 11.58 -1.83
N ASP A 93 -5.87 11.01 -2.56
CA ASP A 93 -5.94 9.61 -3.01
C ASP A 93 -6.01 8.65 -1.82
N HIS A 94 -5.20 8.83 -0.77
CA HIS A 94 -5.24 8.02 0.46
C HIS A 94 -6.63 8.03 1.10
N SER A 95 -7.25 9.22 1.20
CA SER A 95 -8.59 9.36 1.76
C SER A 95 -9.66 8.64 0.93
N GLN A 96 -9.50 8.63 -0.41
CA GLN A 96 -10.40 7.90 -1.29
C GLN A 96 -10.21 6.39 -1.18
N LEU A 97 -8.95 5.92 -1.14
CA LEU A 97 -8.60 4.51 -0.94
C LEU A 97 -9.15 3.99 0.40
N ASP A 98 -8.96 4.72 1.50
CA ASP A 98 -9.50 4.35 2.81
C ASP A 98 -11.02 4.18 2.81
N TRP A 99 -11.75 5.01 2.06
CA TRP A 99 -13.20 4.88 1.93
C TRP A 99 -13.60 3.59 1.19
N ILE A 100 -12.91 3.26 0.09
CA ILE A 100 -13.16 2.05 -0.70
C ILE A 100 -12.81 0.79 0.11
N LEU A 101 -11.67 0.80 0.81
CA LEU A 101 -11.26 -0.30 1.69
C LEU A 101 -12.31 -0.56 2.78
N GLY A 102 -12.87 0.50 3.37
CA GLY A 102 -13.93 0.39 4.36
C GLY A 102 -15.24 -0.17 3.80
N ASN A 103 -15.54 0.05 2.52
CA ASN A 103 -16.69 -0.57 1.86
C ASN A 103 -16.43 -2.03 1.50
N LEU A 104 -15.26 -2.33 0.94
CA LEU A 104 -14.84 -3.68 0.59
C LEU A 104 -14.87 -4.61 1.82
N GLN A 105 -14.33 -4.15 2.96
CA GLN A 105 -14.40 -4.91 4.21
C GLN A 105 -15.84 -5.23 4.61
N LYS A 106 -16.76 -4.26 4.56
CA LYS A 106 -18.19 -4.49 4.88
C LYS A 106 -18.85 -5.48 3.91
N LEU A 107 -18.52 -5.41 2.62
CA LEU A 107 -19.02 -6.35 1.62
C LEU A 107 -18.52 -7.76 1.89
N LEU A 108 -17.24 -7.91 2.21
CA LEU A 108 -16.65 -9.22 2.52
C LEU A 108 -17.17 -9.78 3.85
N ASP A 109 -17.40 -8.94 4.87
CA ASP A 109 -18.08 -9.27 6.13
C ASP A 109 -19.49 -9.82 5.93
N SER A 110 -20.16 -9.40 4.87
CA SER A 110 -21.53 -9.82 4.55
C SER A 110 -21.60 -10.93 3.51
N LEU A 111 -20.47 -11.53 3.11
CA LEU A 111 -20.47 -12.68 2.20
C LEU A 111 -21.27 -13.87 2.77
N PRO A 112 -22.19 -14.45 1.98
CA PRO A 112 -22.91 -15.66 2.35
C PRO A 112 -22.00 -16.90 2.34
N GLU A 113 -22.44 -17.97 2.99
CA GLU A 113 -21.73 -19.28 2.91
C GLU A 113 -21.76 -19.87 1.50
N LYS A 114 -22.79 -19.54 0.70
CA LYS A 114 -22.91 -19.97 -0.69
C LYS A 114 -22.90 -18.74 -1.60
N PRO A 115 -22.01 -18.70 -2.60
CA PRO A 115 -21.93 -17.58 -3.52
C PRO A 115 -23.26 -17.30 -4.22
N ASP A 116 -23.57 -16.02 -4.44
CA ASP A 116 -24.71 -15.58 -5.23
C ASP A 116 -24.32 -14.48 -6.24
N PRO A 117 -25.00 -14.40 -7.41
CA PRO A 117 -24.61 -13.47 -8.47
C PRO A 117 -24.74 -11.99 -8.10
N ALA A 118 -25.68 -11.62 -7.22
CA ALA A 118 -25.93 -10.22 -6.88
C ALA A 118 -24.83 -9.67 -5.95
N THR A 119 -24.35 -10.49 -5.03
CA THR A 119 -23.18 -10.18 -4.20
C THR A 119 -21.90 -10.18 -5.02
N ALA A 120 -21.75 -11.12 -5.97
CA ALA A 120 -20.60 -11.19 -6.88
C ALA A 120 -20.36 -9.88 -7.63
N ALA A 121 -21.41 -9.34 -8.24
CA ALA A 121 -21.30 -8.10 -9.02
C ALA A 121 -20.81 -6.93 -8.17
N LYS A 122 -21.30 -6.79 -6.93
CA LYS A 122 -20.94 -5.69 -6.04
C LYS A 122 -19.51 -5.80 -5.53
N VAL A 123 -19.07 -7.00 -5.15
CA VAL A 123 -17.69 -7.22 -4.65
C VAL A 123 -16.69 -6.97 -5.77
N ARG A 124 -16.97 -7.45 -6.99
CA ARG A 124 -16.14 -7.22 -8.17
C ARG A 124 -16.04 -5.74 -8.53
N GLU A 125 -17.17 -5.02 -8.51
CA GLU A 125 -17.17 -3.57 -8.77
C GLU A 125 -16.28 -2.81 -7.77
N GLU A 126 -16.36 -3.13 -6.48
CA GLU A 126 -15.56 -2.45 -5.45
C GLU A 126 -14.06 -2.78 -5.56
N VAL A 127 -13.69 -4.04 -5.83
CA VAL A 127 -12.28 -4.43 -5.95
C VAL A 127 -11.66 -3.91 -7.25
N ASP A 128 -12.42 -3.84 -8.34
CA ASP A 128 -11.97 -3.24 -9.60
C ASP A 128 -11.73 -1.74 -9.44
N ALA A 129 -12.62 -1.04 -8.73
CA ALA A 129 -12.45 0.37 -8.40
C ALA A 129 -11.21 0.61 -7.54
N LEU A 130 -10.99 -0.23 -6.52
CA LEU A 130 -9.80 -0.19 -5.69
C LEU A 130 -8.52 -0.36 -6.51
N SER A 131 -8.47 -1.42 -7.34
CA SER A 131 -7.31 -1.74 -8.19
C SER A 131 -6.98 -0.62 -9.16
N ALA A 132 -7.98 -0.06 -9.83
CA ALA A 132 -7.79 1.05 -10.76
C ALA A 132 -7.18 2.29 -10.07
N ILE A 133 -7.70 2.66 -8.89
CA ILE A 133 -7.19 3.83 -8.16
C ILE A 133 -5.79 3.57 -7.64
N MET A 134 -5.54 2.43 -7.01
CA MET A 134 -4.21 2.05 -6.50
C MET A 134 -3.14 2.07 -7.60
N GLN A 135 -3.44 1.53 -8.78
CA GLN A 135 -2.50 1.58 -9.90
C GLN A 135 -2.14 3.01 -10.27
N THR A 136 -3.12 3.89 -10.42
CA THR A 136 -2.86 5.30 -10.77
C THR A 136 -2.12 6.06 -9.68
N HIS A 137 -2.48 5.79 -8.42
CA HIS A 137 -1.89 6.39 -7.23
C HIS A 137 -0.41 6.03 -7.12
N PHE A 138 -0.08 4.74 -7.09
CA PHE A 138 1.31 4.29 -6.95
C PHE A 138 2.19 4.76 -8.12
N ILE A 139 1.69 4.72 -9.36
CA ILE A 139 2.44 5.25 -10.52
C ILE A 139 2.75 6.75 -10.34
N TYR A 140 1.78 7.52 -9.83
CA TYR A 140 1.96 8.95 -9.62
C TYR A 140 2.98 9.21 -8.52
N GLU A 141 2.87 8.51 -7.39
CA GLU A 141 3.80 8.63 -6.28
C GLU A 141 5.21 8.23 -6.66
N GLU A 142 5.40 7.05 -7.24
CA GLU A 142 6.71 6.53 -7.64
C GLU A 142 7.43 7.53 -8.55
N LYS A 143 6.70 8.06 -9.54
CA LYS A 143 7.22 9.06 -10.47
C LYS A 143 7.66 10.35 -9.79
N LYS A 144 7.01 10.72 -8.69
CA LYS A 144 7.23 12.00 -8.01
C LYS A 144 8.23 11.91 -6.86
N LEU A 145 8.21 10.83 -6.09
CA LEU A 145 8.85 10.75 -4.79
C LEU A 145 10.05 9.81 -4.74
N ILE A 146 10.24 8.85 -5.67
CA ILE A 146 11.39 7.92 -5.60
C ILE A 146 12.73 8.67 -5.57
N SER A 147 12.96 9.57 -6.52
CA SER A 147 14.22 10.32 -6.58
C SER A 147 14.38 11.29 -5.40
N VAL A 148 13.27 11.81 -4.87
CA VAL A 148 13.25 12.69 -3.70
C VAL A 148 13.70 11.91 -2.48
N LEU A 149 13.05 10.79 -2.19
CA LEU A 149 13.38 9.89 -1.08
C LEU A 149 14.82 9.39 -1.17
N ASN A 150 15.31 9.03 -2.36
CA ASN A 150 16.70 8.61 -2.55
C ASN A 150 17.73 9.73 -2.31
N SER A 151 17.31 10.99 -2.34
CA SER A 151 18.18 12.15 -2.07
C SER A 151 18.16 12.58 -0.60
N MET A 152 17.18 12.13 0.17
CA MET A 152 17.01 12.50 1.57
C MET A 152 18.00 11.76 2.47
N ASP A 153 18.45 12.44 3.52
CA ASP A 153 19.21 11.85 4.61
C ASP A 153 18.48 12.10 5.93
N VAL A 154 17.67 11.12 6.34
CA VAL A 154 16.94 11.11 7.62
C VAL A 154 17.60 10.09 8.56
N PRO A 155 18.44 10.53 9.52
CA PRO A 155 19.20 9.62 10.39
C PRO A 155 18.32 8.60 11.13
N GLU A 156 17.15 9.03 11.59
CA GLU A 156 16.19 8.19 12.33
C GLU A 156 15.73 6.99 11.49
N TRP A 157 15.58 7.18 10.18
CA TRP A 157 15.15 6.11 9.25
C TRP A 157 16.26 5.12 8.90
N ARG A 158 17.53 5.46 9.17
CA ARG A 158 18.65 4.53 9.04
C ARG A 158 18.66 3.52 10.19
N GLU A 159 18.29 3.98 11.38
CA GLU A 159 18.28 3.17 12.60
C GLU A 159 17.00 2.35 12.70
N ASN A 160 15.86 2.95 12.33
CA ASN A 160 14.55 2.31 12.39
C ASN A 160 13.84 2.47 11.05
N ARG A 161 13.54 1.34 10.38
CA ARG A 161 12.75 1.38 9.14
C ARG A 161 11.39 2.02 9.43
N PRO A 162 11.01 3.08 8.71
CA PRO A 162 9.74 3.77 8.98
C PRO A 162 8.55 2.92 8.55
N ASP A 163 7.39 3.14 9.18
CA ASP A 163 6.17 2.34 9.01
C ASP A 163 5.74 2.18 7.55
N PHE A 164 5.91 3.22 6.73
CA PHE A 164 5.54 3.19 5.31
C PHE A 164 6.41 2.28 4.45
N LEU A 165 7.58 1.85 4.96
CA LEU A 165 8.50 0.97 4.28
C LEU A 165 8.46 -0.48 4.81
N LEU A 166 7.53 -0.79 5.72
CA LEU A 166 7.40 -2.12 6.30
C LEU A 166 6.65 -3.06 5.34
N ILE A 167 7.28 -4.19 5.05
CA ILE A 167 6.68 -5.38 4.44
C ILE A 167 6.56 -6.43 5.55
N ASP A 168 5.45 -7.17 5.55
CA ASP A 168 5.30 -8.31 6.46
C ASP A 168 5.96 -9.52 5.80
N ASP A 169 7.29 -9.63 5.93
CA ASP A 169 7.97 -10.89 5.65
C ASP A 169 7.71 -11.81 6.86
N GLU A 170 7.14 -13.00 6.64
CA GLU A 170 7.10 -14.04 7.67
C GLU A 170 8.55 -14.39 8.05
N ASP A 171 8.97 -14.00 9.26
CA ASP A 171 10.15 -14.57 9.95
C ASP A 171 9.93 -16.04 10.35
#